data_AF-A0A7Z9QSW4-F1
#
_entry.id   AF-A0A7Z9QSW4-F1
#
_cell.length_a   1.000
_cell.length_b   1.000
_cell.length_c   1.000
_cell.angle_alpha   90.00
_cell.angle_beta   90.00
_cell.angle_gamma   90.00
#
_symmetry.space_group_name_H-M   'P 1'
#
loop_
_entity.id
_entity.type
_entity.pdbx_description
1 polymer ?
#
loop_
_entity_poly.entity_id
_entity_poly.type
_entity_poly.pdbx_seq_one_letter_code
_entity_poly.pdbx_strand_id
1 'polypeptide(L)' 'MVLIPAGSFEMGDHFNEGLARERPVHMVKLDAFYMDKDEVTVRQFRKFVRETGYEYDRW' A
#
# COMPACT_ATOMS: atom_id res chain seq x y z
N MET A 1 11.42 -4.40 -1.48
CA MET A 1 10.30 -5.32 -1.78
C MET A 1 10.42 -6.66 -1.09
N VAL A 2 9.28 -7.23 -0.69
CA VAL A 2 9.07 -8.58 -0.11
C VAL A 2 7.92 -9.24 -0.86
N LEU A 3 8.04 -10.54 -1.16
CA LEU A 3 6.99 -11.32 -1.81
C LEU A 3 5.87 -11.64 -0.82
N ILE A 4 4.64 -11.26 -1.15
CA ILE A 4 3.43 -11.71 -0.48
C ILE A 4 2.82 -12.84 -1.33
N PRO A 5 2.66 -14.06 -0.78
CA PRO A 5 2.13 -15.18 -1.53
C PRO A 5 0.65 -14.97 -1.88
N ALA A 6 0.21 -15.63 -2.96
CA ALA A 6 -1.20 -15.67 -3.32
C ALA A 6 -2.03 -16.36 -2.22
N GLY A 7 -3.27 -15.93 -2.04
CA GLY A 7 -4.13 -16.53 -1.03
C GLY A 7 -5.48 -15.84 -0.89
N SER A 8 -6.28 -16.38 0.02
CA SER A 8 -7.54 -15.77 0.46
C SER A 8 -7.49 -15.48 1.94
N PHE A 9 -8.05 -14.35 2.37
CA PHE A 9 -8.11 -13.94 3.77
C PHE A 9 -9.34 -13.07 4.03
N GLU A 10 -9.68 -12.89 5.32
CA GLU A 10 -10.74 -11.99 5.77
C GLU A 10 -10.21 -10.55 5.83
N MET A 11 -10.85 -9.63 5.09
CA MET A 11 -10.52 -8.21 5.10
C MET A 11 -11.67 -7.40 5.69
N GLY A 12 -11.33 -6.43 6.54
CA GLY A 12 -12.25 -5.53 7.22
C GLY A 12 -11.98 -5.48 8.72
N ASP A 13 -12.74 -4.64 9.41
CA ASP A 13 -12.65 -4.48 10.86
C ASP A 13 -13.39 -5.63 11.60
N HIS A 14 -12.60 -6.46 12.29
CA HIS A 14 -13.07 -7.61 13.06
C HIS A 14 -13.53 -7.24 14.48
N PHE A 15 -13.11 -6.10 15.00
CA PHE A 15 -13.34 -5.68 16.38
C PHE A 15 -14.42 -4.61 16.51
N ASN A 16 -14.94 -4.11 15.37
CA ASN A 16 -16.00 -3.12 15.30
C ASN A 16 -15.62 -1.80 16.01
N GLU A 17 -14.35 -1.43 15.92
CA GLU A 17 -13.77 -0.21 16.50
C GLU A 17 -13.48 0.87 15.44
N GLY A 18 -13.51 0.49 14.16
CA GLY A 18 -13.26 1.36 13.02
C GLY A 18 -14.51 2.11 12.52
N LEU A 19 -14.28 2.95 11.50
CA LEU A 19 -15.35 3.68 10.82
C LEU A 19 -16.32 2.71 10.13
N ALA A 20 -17.56 3.14 9.88
CA ALA A 20 -18.55 2.32 9.18
C ALA A 20 -18.07 1.79 7.82
N ARG A 21 -17.18 2.53 7.15
CA ARG A 21 -16.58 2.18 5.84
C ARG A 21 -15.51 1.08 5.91
N GLU A 22 -15.10 0.66 7.09
CA GLU A 22 -14.10 -0.40 7.31
C GLU A 22 -14.74 -1.80 7.47
N ARG A 23 -16.08 -1.85 7.39
CA ARG A 23 -16.93 -3.04 7.53
C ARG A 23 -17.75 -3.26 6.24
N PRO A 24 -18.29 -4.48 6.01
CA PRO A 24 -18.14 -5.68 6.82
C PRO A 24 -16.81 -6.41 6.56
N VAL A 25 -16.48 -7.33 7.47
CA VAL A 25 -15.49 -8.37 7.18
C VAL A 25 -16.00 -9.22 6.01
N HIS A 26 -15.14 -9.44 5.01
CA HIS A 26 -15.45 -10.25 3.84
C HIS A 26 -14.20 -10.97 3.31
N MET A 27 -14.41 -12.05 2.57
CA MET A 27 -13.32 -12.81 1.96
C MET A 27 -12.77 -12.10 0.72
N VAL A 28 -11.45 -11.90 0.70
CA VAL A 28 -10.70 -11.37 -0.44
C VAL A 28 -9.74 -12.44 -0.93
N LYS A 29 -9.61 -12.58 -2.25
CA LYS A 29 -8.60 -13.44 -2.89
C LYS A 29 -7.67 -12.57 -3.74
N LEU A 30 -6.36 -12.70 -3.54
CA LEU A 30 -5.34 -12.01 -4.30
C LEU A 30 -4.32 -12.99 -4.88
N ASP A 31 -3.79 -12.65 -6.05
CA ASP A 31 -2.60 -13.29 -6.60
C ASP A 31 -1.34 -12.85 -5.83
N ALA A 32 -0.22 -13.53 -6.06
CA ALA A 32 1.05 -13.19 -5.42
C ALA A 32 1.56 -11.84 -5.96
N PHE A 33 2.06 -10.99 -5.07
CA PHE A 33 2.59 -9.68 -5.45
C PHE A 33 3.75 -9.27 -4.53
N TYR A 34 4.53 -8.27 -4.95
CA TYR A 34 5.58 -7.70 -4.14
C TYR A 34 5.11 -6.39 -3.49
N MET A 35 5.45 -6.20 -2.21
CA MET A 35 5.24 -4.94 -1.50
C MET A 35 6.57 -4.42 -0.99
N ASP A 36 6.80 -3.11 -1.01
CA ASP A 36 7.98 -2.55 -0.36
C ASP A 36 7.92 -2.72 1.15
N LYS A 37 9.09 -3.01 1.74
CA LYS A 37 9.23 -3.19 3.19
C LYS A 37 9.21 -1.86 3.93
N ASP A 38 9.71 -0.82 3.26
CA ASP A 38 9.88 0.51 3.81
C ASP A 38 9.15 1.51 2.89
N GLU A 39 8.65 2.60 3.47
CA GLU A 39 8.00 3.67 2.70
C GLU A 39 9.00 4.37 1.76
N VAL A 40 8.45 5.02 0.72
CA VAL A 40 9.27 5.86 -0.18
C VAL A 40 9.79 7.06 0.61
N THR A 41 11.11 7.12 0.75
CA THR A 41 11.78 8.24 1.42
C THR A 41 11.78 9.49 0.53
N VAL A 42 11.84 10.67 1.17
CA VAL A 42 12.01 11.96 0.48
C VAL A 42 13.23 11.94 -0.46
N ARG A 43 14.31 11.23 -0.09
CA ARG A 43 15.51 11.11 -0.93
C ARG A 43 15.23 10.32 -2.21
N GLN A 44 14.48 9.23 -2.13
CA GLN A 44 14.09 8.44 -3.30
C GLN A 44 13.15 9.23 -4.20
N PHE A 45 12.17 9.92 -3.62
CA PHE A 45 11.27 10.77 -4.39
C PHE A 45 12.00 11.92 -5.11
N ARG A 46 12.95 12.58 -4.44
CA ARG A 46 13.83 13.60 -5.07
C ARG A 46 14.62 13.04 -6.24
N LYS A 47 15.13 11.82 -6.12
CA LYS A 47 15.85 11.14 -7.20
C LYS A 47 14.92 10.95 -8.41
N PHE A 48 13.71 10.44 -8.20
CA PHE A 48 12.68 10.28 -9.23
C PHE A 48 12.37 11.61 -9.94
N VAL A 49 12.13 12.69 -9.20
CA VAL A 49 11.83 14.01 -9.76
C VAL A 49 12.96 14.51 -10.66
N ARG A 50 14.21 14.42 -10.19
CA ARG A 50 15.37 14.83 -10.98
C ARG A 50 15.58 13.99 -12.24
N GLU A 51 15.29 12.70 -12.19
CA GLU A 51 15.52 11.77 -13.30
C GLU A 51 14.41 11.83 -14.36
N THR A 52 13.17 12.09 -13.95
CA THR A 52 12.02 12.09 -14.86
C THR A 52 11.57 13.49 -15.28
N GLY A 53 12.02 14.53 -14.59
CA GLY A 53 11.51 15.89 -14.77
C GLY A 53 10.09 16.07 -14.24
N TYR A 54 9.61 15.18 -13.36
CA TYR A 54 8.28 15.28 -12.77
C TYR A 54 8.11 16.62 -12.04
N GLU A 55 7.08 17.38 -12.40
CA GLU A 55 6.81 18.68 -11.80
C GLU A 55 6.22 18.51 -10.39
N TYR A 56 6.99 18.94 -9.39
CA TYR A 56 6.57 18.95 -7.99
C TYR A 56 6.94 20.32 -7.41
N ASP A 57 5.94 21.07 -6.98
CA ASP A 57 6.02 22.50 -6.66
C ASP A 57 6.13 22.80 -5.15
N ARG A 58 6.10 21.77 -4.29
CA ARG A 58 6.14 21.91 -2.82
C ARG A 58 7.49 21.56 -2.20
N TRP A 59 8.58 21.94 -2.87
CA TRP A 59 9.94 21.76 -2.34
C TRP A 59 10.29 22.76 -1.24
#